data_AF-D5QE47-F1
#
_entry.id   AF-D5QE47-F1
#
_cell.length_a   1.000
_cell.length_b   1.000
_cell.length_c   1.000
_cell.angle_alpha   90.00
_cell.angle_beta   90.00
_cell.angle_gamma   90.00
#
_symmetry.space_group_name_H-M   'P 1'
#
loop_
_entity.id
_entity.type
_entity.pdbx_description
1 polymer ?
#
loop_
_entity_poly.entity_id
_entity_poly.type
_entity_poly.pdbx_seq_one_letter_code
_entity_poly.pdbx_strand_id
1 'polypeptide(L)'
;MQQPGTQILWGQIALVLSLIVLSWWAATEWTAWELAFQPELGRPWFMLFHRWPVYAPPLFFWWWYVFDAYAPNVFARGAWIAGSGGVLAFAAAVALSVHRAREARKIETYGSARWAEPDEIVQAGLLDPDGVVLGRYRKTYPIVLFPDQRLRMVAEPVVVFDETLRAMTADLLDTVRAAPGIGITAPHIGVLQRVVVLDLPGGLGPQTYINPEIVWRSDETARHEEGSISMPGVTEVVERPARVRVRYRDVDGHEMMEDADGLRAVCHQHEIDQLEGVFWTQRLSTLRRSRLMSRYEKIKKVEMG
;
A
#
# COMPACT_ATOMS: atom_id res chain seq x y z
N MET A 1 14.19 -14.78 18.78
CA MET A 1 14.94 -13.53 18.57
C MET A 1 16.28 -13.86 17.95
N GLN A 2 16.43 -13.70 16.64
CA GLN A 2 17.74 -13.72 15.96
C GLN A 2 18.12 -12.26 15.69
N GLN A 3 19.25 -11.83 16.25
CA GLN A 3 19.87 -10.54 15.90
C GLN A 3 20.20 -10.58 14.39
N PRO A 4 19.88 -9.56 13.59
CA PRO A 4 20.34 -9.51 12.20
C PRO A 4 21.84 -9.25 12.23
N GLY A 5 22.60 -10.34 12.15
CA GLY A 5 24.04 -10.29 11.96
C GLY A 5 24.35 -9.47 10.71
N THR A 6 25.28 -8.53 10.85
CA THR A 6 25.87 -7.75 9.79
C THR A 6 26.26 -8.68 8.65
N GLN A 7 25.45 -8.74 7.58
CA GLN A 7 25.78 -9.57 6.42
C GLN A 7 27.06 -9.00 5.80
N ILE A 8 28.18 -9.70 5.98
CA ILE A 8 29.46 -9.34 5.39
C ILE A 8 29.26 -9.31 3.87
N LEU A 9 29.46 -8.15 3.24
CA LEU A 9 29.24 -7.95 1.81
C LEU A 9 30.43 -8.47 1.00
N TRP A 10 30.55 -9.79 0.95
CA TRP A 10 31.60 -10.51 0.23
C TRP A 10 31.72 -10.07 -1.24
N GLY A 11 30.61 -9.74 -1.90
CA GLY A 11 30.61 -9.27 -3.29
C GLY A 11 31.30 -7.91 -3.49
N GLN A 12 31.09 -6.95 -2.58
CA GLN A 12 31.73 -5.63 -2.68
C GLN A 12 33.21 -5.71 -2.33
N ILE A 13 33.55 -6.49 -1.32
CA ILE A 13 34.94 -6.76 -0.94
C ILE A 13 35.68 -7.44 -2.11
N ALA A 14 35.06 -8.44 -2.75
CA ALA A 14 35.63 -9.11 -3.91
C ALA A 14 35.86 -8.16 -5.09
N LEU A 15 34.93 -7.23 -5.36
CA LEU A 15 35.07 -6.23 -6.43
C LEU A 15 36.22 -5.25 -6.16
N VAL A 16 36.34 -4.74 -4.93
CA VAL A 16 37.43 -3.82 -4.55
C VAL A 16 38.78 -4.52 -4.64
N LEU A 17 38.89 -5.76 -4.15
CA LEU A 17 40.11 -6.54 -4.23
C LEU A 17 40.47 -6.91 -5.67
N SER A 18 39.49 -7.22 -6.52
CA SER A 18 39.76 -7.56 -7.93
C SER A 18 40.30 -6.37 -8.72
N LEU A 19 39.81 -5.15 -8.47
CA LEU A 19 40.35 -3.93 -9.10
C LEU A 19 41.84 -3.70 -8.75
N ILE A 20 42.23 -3.98 -7.50
CA ILE A 20 43.62 -3.86 -7.05
C ILE A 20 44.49 -4.93 -7.71
N VAL A 21 44.05 -6.19 -7.71
CA VAL A 21 44.82 -7.28 -8.32
C VAL A 21 44.96 -7.08 -9.83
N LEU A 22 43.91 -6.61 -10.51
CA LEU A 22 43.94 -6.32 -11.95
C LEU A 22 44.88 -5.16 -12.29
N SER A 23 44.97 -4.12 -11.45
CA SER A 23 45.92 -3.02 -11.70
C SER A 23 47.37 -3.46 -11.51
N TRP A 24 47.65 -4.32 -10.52
CA TRP A 24 48.97 -4.92 -10.34
C TRP A 24 49.34 -5.82 -11.52
N TRP A 25 48.36 -6.59 -12.01
CA TRP A 25 48.58 -7.43 -13.17
C TRP A 25 48.87 -6.60 -14.43
N ALA A 26 48.07 -5.55 -14.67
CA ALA A 26 48.31 -4.62 -15.76
C ALA A 26 49.69 -3.95 -15.66
N ALA A 27 50.11 -3.53 -14.46
CA ALA A 27 51.45 -2.98 -14.24
C ALA A 27 52.56 -3.99 -14.55
N THR A 28 52.35 -5.25 -14.16
CA THR A 28 53.29 -6.34 -14.45
C THR A 28 53.39 -6.57 -15.96
N GLU A 29 52.28 -6.80 -16.65
CA GLU A 29 52.30 -7.07 -18.10
C GLU A 29 52.83 -5.87 -18.90
N TRP A 30 52.45 -4.66 -18.50
CA TRP A 30 52.92 -3.43 -19.15
C TRP A 30 54.44 -3.24 -18.97
N THR A 31 54.96 -3.49 -17.76
CA THR A 31 56.40 -3.40 -17.49
C THR A 31 57.18 -4.47 -18.25
N ALA A 32 56.65 -5.70 -18.31
CA ALA A 32 57.26 -6.79 -19.08
C ALA A 32 57.31 -6.46 -20.58
N TRP A 33 56.25 -5.86 -21.11
CA TRP A 33 56.18 -5.42 -22.49
C TRP A 33 57.18 -4.29 -22.82
N GLU A 34 57.29 -3.26 -21.97
CA GLU A 34 58.26 -2.17 -22.13
C GLU A 34 59.72 -2.65 -22.07
N LEU A 35 59.98 -3.69 -21.28
CA LEU A 35 61.29 -4.36 -21.19
C LEU A 35 61.45 -5.48 -22.22
N ALA A 36 60.58 -5.52 -23.25
CA ALA A 36 60.61 -6.46 -24.37
C ALA A 36 60.66 -7.94 -23.95
N PHE A 37 60.06 -8.28 -22.81
CA PHE A 37 60.01 -9.63 -22.25
C PHE A 37 61.39 -10.29 -22.09
N GLN A 38 62.39 -9.50 -21.67
CA GLN A 38 63.75 -9.97 -21.47
C GLN A 38 63.85 -11.18 -20.52
N PRO A 39 64.77 -12.14 -20.74
CA PRO A 39 64.88 -13.36 -19.93
C PRO A 39 65.12 -13.12 -18.43
N GLU A 40 65.71 -11.98 -18.07
CA GLU A 40 66.03 -11.56 -16.70
C GLU A 40 64.79 -11.33 -15.84
N LEU A 41 63.61 -11.12 -16.46
CA LEU A 41 62.32 -11.02 -15.76
C LEU A 41 61.86 -12.36 -15.16
N GLY A 42 62.52 -13.45 -15.52
CA GLY A 42 62.23 -14.79 -15.04
C GLY A 42 61.22 -15.53 -15.91
N ARG A 43 60.73 -16.66 -15.38
CA ARG A 43 59.83 -17.54 -16.13
C ARG A 43 58.42 -16.96 -16.18
N PRO A 44 57.78 -16.91 -17.36
CA PRO A 44 56.37 -16.50 -17.44
C PRO A 44 55.49 -17.52 -16.71
N TRP A 45 54.36 -17.03 -16.21
CA TRP A 45 53.34 -17.85 -15.56
C TRP A 45 52.70 -18.81 -16.55
N PHE A 46 52.42 -18.33 -17.77
CA PHE A 46 52.00 -19.14 -18.91
C PHE A 46 52.26 -18.40 -20.24
N MET A 47 52.11 -19.11 -21.35
CA MET A 47 52.24 -18.56 -22.70
C MET A 47 50.86 -18.41 -23.35
N LEU A 48 50.43 -17.17 -23.59
CA LEU A 48 49.19 -16.86 -24.30
C LEU A 48 49.41 -17.04 -25.82
N PHE A 49 48.52 -17.81 -26.46
CA PHE A 49 48.63 -18.21 -27.88
C PHE A 49 50.00 -18.79 -28.27
N HIS A 50 50.70 -19.39 -27.30
CA HIS A 50 52.04 -19.97 -27.47
C HIS A 50 53.12 -18.97 -27.93
N ARG A 51 52.84 -17.66 -27.84
CA ARG A 51 53.70 -16.61 -28.38
C ARG A 51 53.94 -15.45 -27.40
N TRP A 52 52.98 -15.17 -26.53
CA TRP A 52 53.05 -14.04 -25.61
C TRP A 52 53.26 -14.52 -24.18
N PRO A 53 54.41 -14.23 -23.55
CA PRO A 53 54.64 -14.56 -22.15
C PRO A 53 53.75 -13.69 -21.27
N VAL A 54 53.03 -14.31 -20.33
CA VAL A 54 52.19 -13.64 -19.32
C VAL A 54 52.77 -13.91 -17.95
N TYR A 55 52.87 -12.87 -17.13
CA TYR A 55 53.51 -12.89 -15.83
C TYR A 55 52.49 -12.81 -14.69
N ALA A 56 52.89 -13.20 -13.49
CA ALA A 56 52.00 -13.19 -12.33
C ALA A 56 51.86 -11.76 -11.76
N PRO A 57 50.67 -11.33 -11.31
CA PRO A 57 50.40 -9.96 -10.86
C PRO A 57 51.36 -9.33 -9.83
N PRO A 58 51.93 -10.05 -8.84
CA PRO A 58 52.81 -9.42 -7.86
C PRO A 58 54.26 -9.24 -8.35
N LEU A 59 54.63 -9.77 -9.52
CA LEU A 59 56.01 -9.73 -10.01
C LEU A 59 56.52 -8.31 -10.28
N PHE A 60 55.62 -7.39 -10.64
CA PHE A 60 55.97 -5.97 -10.78
C PHE A 60 56.74 -5.43 -9.57
N PHE A 61 56.32 -5.72 -8.34
CA PHE A 61 56.97 -5.19 -7.13
C PHE A 61 58.36 -5.78 -6.92
N TRP A 62 58.54 -7.06 -7.25
CA TRP A 62 59.84 -7.71 -7.18
C TRP A 62 60.80 -7.13 -8.22
N TRP A 63 60.34 -6.98 -9.46
CA TRP A 63 61.13 -6.35 -10.51
C TRP A 63 61.46 -4.90 -10.19
N TRP A 64 60.51 -4.17 -9.60
CA TRP A 64 60.77 -2.80 -9.17
C TRP A 64 61.88 -2.78 -8.13
N TYR A 65 61.82 -3.62 -7.08
CA TYR A 65 62.89 -3.68 -6.09
C TYR A 65 64.28 -4.01 -6.67
N VAL A 66 64.35 -4.93 -7.64
CA VAL A 66 65.64 -5.42 -8.18
C VAL A 66 66.17 -4.55 -9.32
N PHE A 67 65.30 -4.04 -10.20
CA PHE A 67 65.69 -3.47 -11.48
C PHE A 67 65.41 -1.96 -11.62
N ASP A 68 64.82 -1.29 -10.61
CA ASP A 68 64.51 0.15 -10.66
C ASP A 68 65.67 1.01 -11.19
N ALA A 69 66.87 0.76 -10.65
CA ALA A 69 68.07 1.52 -10.94
C ALA A 69 68.46 1.51 -12.43
N TYR A 70 68.02 0.51 -13.20
CA TYR A 70 68.35 0.34 -14.61
C TYR A 70 67.32 0.98 -15.55
N ALA A 71 66.05 1.04 -15.13
CA ALA A 71 64.96 1.56 -15.96
C ALA A 71 63.95 2.40 -15.14
N PRO A 72 64.39 3.47 -14.45
CA PRO A 72 63.58 4.16 -13.45
C PRO A 72 62.30 4.77 -14.02
N ASN A 73 62.32 5.25 -15.27
CA ASN A 73 61.15 5.81 -15.91
C ASN A 73 60.07 4.75 -16.24
N VAL A 74 60.48 3.52 -16.54
CA VAL A 74 59.56 2.41 -16.80
C VAL A 74 58.88 2.02 -15.50
N PHE A 75 59.66 1.79 -14.44
CA PHE A 75 59.10 1.43 -13.14
C PHE A 75 58.25 2.54 -12.51
N ALA A 76 58.61 3.82 -12.69
CA ALA A 76 57.77 4.94 -12.28
C ALA A 76 56.39 4.97 -12.97
N ARG A 77 56.32 4.62 -14.26
CA ARG A 77 55.04 4.51 -14.98
C ARG A 77 54.26 3.26 -14.55
N GLY A 78 54.94 2.13 -14.41
CA GLY A 78 54.34 0.91 -13.85
C GLY A 78 53.75 1.14 -12.46
N ALA A 79 54.40 1.97 -11.65
CA ALA A 79 53.92 2.39 -10.34
C ALA A 79 52.60 3.16 -10.41
N TRP A 80 52.49 4.12 -11.34
CA TRP A 80 51.24 4.83 -11.59
C TRP A 80 50.12 3.88 -12.00
N ILE A 81 50.41 2.88 -12.84
CA ILE A 81 49.45 1.86 -13.24
C ILE A 81 49.03 1.02 -12.03
N ALA A 82 49.99 0.50 -11.26
CA ALA A 82 49.72 -0.33 -10.08
C ALA A 82 48.89 0.43 -9.03
N GLY A 83 49.26 1.69 -8.77
CA GLY A 83 48.59 2.58 -7.81
C GLY A 83 47.20 3.02 -8.26
N SER A 84 46.92 3.08 -9.57
CA SER A 84 45.61 3.49 -10.09
C SER A 84 44.46 2.60 -9.60
N GLY A 85 44.71 1.30 -9.39
CA GLY A 85 43.70 0.37 -8.86
C GLY A 85 43.29 0.70 -7.44
N GLY A 86 44.18 1.19 -6.58
CA GLY A 86 43.84 1.62 -5.23
C GLY A 86 42.91 2.84 -5.23
N VAL A 87 43.18 3.82 -6.10
CA VAL A 87 42.33 5.02 -6.27
C VAL A 87 40.94 4.63 -6.80
N LEU A 88 40.89 3.78 -7.83
CA LEU A 88 39.64 3.28 -8.41
C LEU A 88 38.84 2.44 -7.42
N ALA A 89 39.50 1.56 -6.66
CA ALA A 89 38.88 0.73 -5.65
C ALA A 89 38.30 1.56 -4.50
N PHE A 90 39.00 2.61 -4.06
CA PHE A 90 38.49 3.57 -3.07
C PHE A 90 37.26 4.33 -3.61
N ALA A 91 37.33 4.85 -4.84
CA ALA A 91 36.20 5.55 -5.45
C ALA A 91 34.97 4.65 -5.61
N ALA A 92 35.16 3.40 -6.05
CA ALA A 92 34.10 2.40 -6.16
C ALA A 92 33.49 2.06 -4.79
N ALA A 93 34.32 1.89 -3.75
CA ALA A 93 33.85 1.63 -2.39
C ALA A 93 33.00 2.80 -1.84
N VAL A 94 33.43 4.05 -2.06
CA VAL A 94 32.68 5.25 -1.67
C VAL A 94 31.36 5.34 -2.44
N ALA A 95 31.38 5.15 -3.76
CA ALA A 95 30.16 5.19 -4.58
C ALA A 95 29.13 4.13 -4.17
N LEU A 96 29.59 2.89 -3.93
CA LEU A 96 28.74 1.80 -3.44
C LEU A 96 28.23 2.07 -2.02
N SER A 97 29.03 2.70 -1.16
CA SER A 97 28.60 3.13 0.17
C SER A 97 27.49 4.19 0.10
N VAL A 98 27.67 5.21 -0.75
CA VAL A 98 26.69 6.27 -0.97
C VAL A 98 25.41 5.74 -1.61
N HIS A 99 25.51 4.85 -2.60
CA HIS A 99 24.35 4.22 -3.23
C HIS A 99 23.50 3.47 -2.20
N ARG A 100 24.14 2.68 -1.33
CA ARG A 100 23.46 2.01 -0.22
C ARG A 100 22.87 2.99 0.78
N ALA A 101 23.56 4.06 1.13
CA ALA A 101 23.00 5.07 2.04
C ALA A 101 21.73 5.72 1.46
N ARG A 102 21.63 5.84 0.12
CA ARG A 102 20.42 6.28 -0.57
C ARG A 102 19.32 5.23 -0.59
N GLU A 103 19.66 3.95 -0.82
CA GLU A 103 18.70 2.84 -0.74
C GLU A 103 18.18 2.61 0.69
N ALA A 104 19.05 2.72 1.69
CA ALA A 104 18.70 2.62 3.10
C ALA A 104 17.82 3.80 3.56
N ARG A 105 17.97 5.00 2.97
CA ARG A 105 17.02 6.10 3.18
C ARG A 105 15.62 5.81 2.64
N LYS A 106 15.49 4.80 1.77
CA LYS A 106 14.21 4.27 1.27
C LYS A 106 13.63 3.18 2.19
N ILE A 107 14.41 2.70 3.15
CA ILE A 107 14.02 1.68 4.13
C ILE A 107 14.07 2.32 5.51
N GLU A 108 12.96 2.96 5.88
CA GLU A 108 12.83 3.58 7.19
C GLU A 108 12.91 2.53 8.31
N THR A 109 13.71 2.89 9.31
CA THR A 109 14.21 2.02 10.37
C THR A 109 13.23 1.93 11.56
N TYR A 110 11.98 1.54 11.28
CA TYR A 110 11.02 1.08 12.29
C TYR A 110 10.29 -0.15 11.73
N GLY A 111 10.22 -1.22 12.51
CA GLY A 111 9.80 -2.55 12.05
C GLY A 111 8.47 -2.55 11.31
N SER A 112 8.49 -2.99 10.04
CA SER A 112 7.42 -3.52 9.17
C SER A 112 6.00 -2.93 9.17
N ALA A 113 5.70 -1.89 9.94
CA ALA A 113 4.38 -1.29 10.05
C ALA A 113 4.48 0.18 9.66
N ARG A 114 4.38 0.43 8.35
CA ARG A 114 3.88 1.71 7.85
C ARG A 114 2.46 1.49 7.35
N TRP A 115 1.63 2.53 7.47
CA TRP A 115 0.31 2.51 6.86
C TRP A 115 0.46 2.36 5.35
N ALA A 116 -0.35 1.49 4.76
CA ALA A 116 -0.38 1.29 3.32
C ALA A 116 -0.92 2.55 2.63
N GLU A 117 -0.28 2.94 1.54
CA GLU A 117 -0.76 4.00 0.67
C GLU A 117 -1.90 3.49 -0.24
N PRO A 118 -2.78 4.36 -0.76
CA PRO A 118 -3.96 3.94 -1.52
C PRO A 118 -3.65 2.96 -2.66
N ASP A 119 -2.58 3.24 -3.42
CA ASP A 119 -2.17 2.41 -4.56
C ASP A 119 -1.72 1.01 -4.13
N GLU A 120 -1.18 0.89 -2.92
CA GLU A 120 -0.69 -0.36 -2.35
C GLU A 120 -1.85 -1.20 -1.80
N ILE A 121 -2.88 -0.56 -1.23
CA ILE A 121 -4.11 -1.22 -0.80
C ILE A 121 -4.84 -1.84 -2.01
N VAL A 122 -4.89 -1.10 -3.13
CA VAL A 122 -5.47 -1.58 -4.40
C VAL A 122 -4.65 -2.73 -4.97
N GLN A 123 -3.32 -2.58 -5.08
CA GLN A 123 -2.44 -3.65 -5.61
C GLN A 123 -2.47 -4.93 -4.78
N ALA A 124 -2.62 -4.82 -3.47
CA ALA A 124 -2.71 -5.97 -2.58
C ALA A 124 -4.06 -6.70 -2.65
N GLY A 125 -5.02 -6.23 -3.47
CA GLY A 125 -6.37 -6.80 -3.55
C GLY A 125 -7.16 -6.63 -2.26
N LEU A 126 -6.76 -5.71 -1.36
CA LEU A 126 -7.44 -5.52 -0.08
C LEU A 126 -8.82 -4.88 -0.26
N LEU A 127 -9.09 -4.24 -1.40
CA LEU A 127 -10.41 -3.73 -1.79
C LEU A 127 -11.21 -4.72 -2.64
N ASP A 128 -10.65 -5.89 -2.96
CA ASP A 128 -11.40 -6.93 -3.66
C ASP A 128 -12.47 -7.53 -2.74
N PRO A 129 -13.49 -8.24 -3.28
CA PRO A 129 -14.54 -8.85 -2.47
C PRO A 129 -14.02 -9.80 -1.36
N ASP A 130 -12.82 -10.36 -1.56
CA ASP A 130 -12.15 -11.27 -0.62
C ASP A 130 -11.07 -10.57 0.24
N GLY A 131 -10.80 -9.27 -0.01
CA GLY A 131 -9.83 -8.46 0.69
C GLY A 131 -10.35 -7.92 2.03
N VAL A 132 -9.58 -8.08 3.10
CA VAL A 132 -9.92 -7.55 4.43
C VAL A 132 -9.05 -6.33 4.73
N VAL A 133 -9.63 -5.12 4.64
CA VAL A 133 -9.03 -3.91 5.22
C VAL A 133 -9.45 -3.81 6.69
N LEU A 134 -8.50 -4.04 7.59
CA LEU A 134 -8.62 -3.67 9.01
C LEU A 134 -7.91 -2.32 9.21
N GLY A 135 -8.59 -1.20 8.95
CA GLY A 135 -7.98 0.10 9.24
C GLY A 135 -8.77 1.33 8.76
N ARG A 136 -8.59 2.41 9.52
CA ARG A 136 -9.07 3.77 9.23
C ARG A 136 -8.06 4.50 8.35
N TYR A 137 -8.49 5.15 7.27
CA TYR A 137 -7.65 6.08 6.52
C TYR A 137 -7.93 7.51 6.97
N ARG A 138 -6.93 8.16 7.58
CA ARG A 138 -7.08 9.44 8.30
C ARG A 138 -8.13 9.35 9.42
N LYS A 139 -9.38 9.75 9.13
CA LYS A 139 -10.54 9.77 10.04
C LYS A 139 -11.76 9.01 9.50
N THR A 140 -11.65 8.38 8.34
CA THR A 140 -12.77 7.70 7.70
C THR A 140 -12.43 6.26 7.39
N TYR A 141 -13.44 5.40 7.33
CA TYR A 141 -13.28 4.04 6.82
C TYR A 141 -13.58 4.02 5.32
N PRO A 142 -12.91 3.15 4.54
CA PRO A 142 -13.31 2.90 3.16
C PRO A 142 -14.75 2.42 3.12
N ILE A 143 -15.57 3.04 2.27
CA ILE A 143 -16.95 2.63 2.05
C ILE A 143 -16.94 1.36 1.19
N VAL A 144 -17.61 0.32 1.66
CA VAL A 144 -17.84 -0.94 0.95
C VAL A 144 -18.76 -0.67 -0.23
N LEU A 145 -18.24 -0.82 -1.46
CA LEU A 145 -18.99 -0.53 -2.68
C LEU A 145 -19.76 -1.75 -3.21
N PHE A 146 -20.93 -1.51 -3.79
CA PHE A 146 -21.69 -2.51 -4.52
C PHE A 146 -20.88 -3.07 -5.72
N PRO A 147 -20.88 -4.39 -6.00
CA PRO A 147 -21.76 -5.45 -5.48
C PRO A 147 -21.13 -6.32 -4.37
N ASP A 148 -20.24 -5.78 -3.53
CA ASP A 148 -19.59 -6.54 -2.44
C ASP A 148 -20.60 -7.34 -1.60
N GLN A 149 -20.25 -8.59 -1.28
CA GLN A 149 -21.15 -9.52 -0.59
C GLN A 149 -21.49 -9.07 0.84
N ARG A 150 -20.61 -8.29 1.49
CA ARG A 150 -20.84 -7.77 2.85
C ARG A 150 -22.10 -6.91 2.95
N LEU A 151 -22.48 -6.22 1.87
CA LEU A 151 -23.72 -5.43 1.80
C LEU A 151 -25.01 -6.28 1.82
N ARG A 152 -24.89 -7.61 1.73
CA ARG A 152 -26.01 -8.56 1.78
C ARG A 152 -26.04 -9.37 3.08
N MET A 153 -25.10 -9.12 3.98
CA MET A 153 -25.04 -9.81 5.27
C MET A 153 -25.97 -9.13 6.27
N VAL A 154 -26.63 -9.93 7.10
CA VAL A 154 -27.44 -9.41 8.22
C VAL A 154 -26.49 -8.95 9.32
N ALA A 155 -26.73 -7.76 9.84
CA ALA A 155 -25.92 -7.17 10.91
C ALA A 155 -26.35 -7.67 12.29
N GLU A 156 -25.38 -7.94 13.14
CA GLU A 156 -25.61 -8.48 14.49
C GLU A 156 -26.01 -7.38 15.49
N PRO A 157 -26.90 -7.67 16.45
CA PRO A 157 -27.26 -6.72 17.50
C PRO A 157 -26.05 -6.30 18.34
N VAL A 158 -25.96 -5.00 18.65
CA VAL A 158 -25.01 -4.46 19.62
C VAL A 158 -25.50 -4.79 21.03
N VAL A 159 -24.67 -5.49 21.81
CA VAL A 159 -24.97 -5.88 23.19
C VAL A 159 -24.10 -5.16 24.23
N VAL A 160 -23.00 -4.53 23.81
CA VAL A 160 -22.07 -3.81 24.67
C VAL A 160 -22.06 -2.33 24.25
N PHE A 161 -22.27 -1.43 25.23
CA PHE A 161 -22.36 0.02 25.04
C PHE A 161 -21.16 0.69 25.72
N ASP A 162 -20.00 0.60 25.08
CA ASP A 162 -18.72 1.06 25.61
C ASP A 162 -18.10 2.18 24.75
N GLU A 163 -16.86 2.55 25.08
CA GLU A 163 -16.11 3.57 24.31
C GLU A 163 -15.82 3.13 22.87
N THR A 164 -15.74 1.82 22.60
CA THR A 164 -15.50 1.30 21.25
C THR A 164 -16.71 1.57 20.37
N LEU A 165 -17.92 1.36 20.89
CA LEU A 165 -19.16 1.74 20.21
C LEU A 165 -19.19 3.25 19.92
N ARG A 166 -18.86 4.08 20.90
CA ARG A 166 -18.85 5.55 20.74
C ARG A 166 -17.87 5.98 19.65
N ALA A 167 -16.64 5.45 19.68
CA ALA A 167 -15.63 5.71 18.67
C ALA A 167 -16.12 5.30 17.26
N MET A 168 -16.72 4.12 17.12
CA MET A 168 -17.28 3.67 15.84
C MET A 168 -18.39 4.59 15.32
N THR A 169 -19.29 5.06 16.20
CA THR A 169 -20.38 5.97 15.79
C THR A 169 -19.84 7.33 15.32
N ALA A 170 -18.78 7.83 15.96
CA ALA A 170 -18.08 9.04 15.53
C ALA A 170 -17.38 8.83 14.18
N ASP A 171 -16.71 7.69 13.98
CA ASP A 171 -16.06 7.37 12.72
C ASP A 171 -17.09 7.20 11.57
N LEU A 172 -18.28 6.64 11.85
CA LEU A 172 -19.38 6.59 10.90
C LEU A 172 -19.88 7.98 10.50
N LEU A 173 -20.03 8.87 11.48
CA LEU A 173 -20.40 10.26 11.23
C LEU A 173 -19.35 10.99 10.36
N ASP A 174 -18.08 10.84 10.68
CA ASP A 174 -16.98 11.42 9.88
C ASP A 174 -16.99 10.84 8.45
N THR A 175 -17.28 9.54 8.30
CA THR A 175 -17.34 8.86 7.00
C THR A 175 -18.52 9.35 6.16
N VAL A 176 -19.72 9.47 6.72
CA VAL A 176 -20.90 9.95 5.95
C VAL A 176 -20.75 11.42 5.55
N ARG A 177 -20.09 12.25 6.39
CA ARG A 177 -19.81 13.66 6.07
C ARG A 177 -18.73 13.85 5.02
N ALA A 178 -17.79 12.92 4.93
CA ALA A 178 -16.78 12.91 3.88
C ALA A 178 -17.32 12.43 2.52
N ALA A 179 -18.49 11.78 2.52
CA ALA A 179 -19.22 11.36 1.34
C ALA A 179 -20.42 12.31 1.08
N PRO A 180 -21.00 12.33 -0.14
CA PRO A 180 -22.24 13.06 -0.41
C PRO A 180 -23.48 12.28 0.11
N GLY A 181 -23.43 11.81 1.37
CA GLY A 181 -24.47 10.99 2.00
C GLY A 181 -25.17 11.72 3.16
N ILE A 182 -26.39 11.27 3.48
CA ILE A 182 -27.19 11.76 4.63
C ILE A 182 -27.46 10.68 5.68
N GLY A 183 -27.00 9.45 5.41
CA GLY A 183 -27.15 8.27 6.25
C GLY A 183 -26.07 7.24 5.94
N ILE A 184 -25.65 6.50 6.96
CA ILE A 184 -24.71 5.38 6.85
C ILE A 184 -25.01 4.33 7.91
N THR A 185 -24.59 3.10 7.64
CA THR A 185 -24.65 1.97 8.58
C THR A 185 -23.26 1.37 8.78
N ALA A 186 -23.04 0.69 9.91
CA ALA A 186 -21.77 0.00 10.15
C ALA A 186 -21.38 -1.02 9.05
N PRO A 187 -22.31 -1.79 8.43
CA PRO A 187 -21.98 -2.66 7.31
C PRO A 187 -21.30 -1.95 6.13
N HIS A 188 -21.60 -0.66 5.90
CA HIS A 188 -20.97 0.13 4.84
C HIS A 188 -19.48 0.41 5.09
N ILE A 189 -18.98 0.22 6.31
CA ILE A 189 -17.55 0.29 6.64
C ILE A 189 -16.97 -1.09 6.96
N GLY A 190 -17.71 -2.16 6.62
CA GLY A 190 -17.29 -3.55 6.83
C GLY A 190 -17.54 -4.09 8.24
N VAL A 191 -18.25 -3.36 9.11
CA VAL A 191 -18.56 -3.80 10.47
C VAL A 191 -20.01 -4.29 10.54
N LEU A 192 -20.22 -5.59 10.76
CA LEU A 192 -21.56 -6.20 10.78
C LEU A 192 -22.28 -6.02 12.13
N GLN A 193 -22.47 -4.76 12.54
CA GLN A 193 -23.25 -4.41 13.72
C GLN A 193 -24.44 -3.51 13.38
N ARG A 194 -25.52 -3.61 14.14
CA ARG A 194 -26.74 -2.83 13.93
C ARG A 194 -26.60 -1.39 14.42
N VAL A 195 -25.83 -0.59 13.70
CA VAL A 195 -25.60 0.84 13.98
C VAL A 195 -25.90 1.66 12.75
N VAL A 196 -26.71 2.70 12.91
CA VAL A 196 -27.07 3.67 11.88
C VAL A 196 -26.74 5.07 12.38
N VAL A 197 -26.17 5.89 11.51
CA VAL A 197 -25.98 7.33 11.74
C VAL A 197 -26.69 8.10 10.63
N LEU A 198 -27.56 9.04 11.01
CA LEU A 198 -28.25 9.94 10.09
C LEU A 198 -27.81 11.38 10.35
N ASP A 199 -27.45 12.12 9.30
CA ASP A 199 -27.14 13.56 9.36
C ASP A 199 -27.98 14.28 8.30
N LEU A 200 -29.26 14.50 8.62
CA LEU A 200 -30.24 15.03 7.68
C LEU A 200 -30.16 16.57 7.58
N PRO A 201 -30.24 17.15 6.37
CA PRO A 201 -30.25 18.60 6.20
C PRO A 201 -31.47 19.23 6.87
N GLY A 202 -31.26 20.31 7.62
CA GLY A 202 -32.31 21.01 8.36
C GLY A 202 -32.80 20.29 9.63
N GLY A 203 -32.16 19.19 10.02
CA GLY A 203 -32.44 18.48 11.27
C GLY A 203 -31.75 19.10 12.50
N LEU A 204 -31.91 18.45 13.65
CA LEU A 204 -31.29 18.82 14.94
C LEU A 204 -29.79 18.48 15.02
N GLY A 205 -29.14 18.17 13.89
CA GLY A 205 -27.81 17.59 13.81
C GLY A 205 -27.83 16.05 13.68
N PRO A 206 -26.65 15.42 13.74
CA PRO A 206 -26.51 13.99 13.53
C PRO A 206 -27.12 13.17 14.67
N GLN A 207 -27.78 12.08 14.31
CA GLN A 207 -28.40 11.16 15.26
C GLN A 207 -27.94 9.73 15.00
N THR A 208 -27.69 9.01 16.09
CA THR A 208 -27.21 7.63 16.06
C THR A 208 -28.30 6.70 16.60
N TYR A 209 -28.52 5.61 15.89
CA TYR A 209 -29.54 4.62 16.19
C TYR A 209 -28.87 3.25 16.34
N ILE A 210 -28.86 2.73 17.56
CA ILE A 210 -28.31 1.40 17.87
C ILE A 210 -29.47 0.40 17.93
N ASN A 211 -29.29 -0.75 17.28
CA ASN A 211 -30.32 -1.79 17.14
C ASN A 211 -31.68 -1.26 16.69
N PRO A 212 -31.79 -0.40 15.65
CA PRO A 212 -33.08 0.13 15.25
C PRO A 212 -34.00 -0.95 14.67
N GLU A 213 -35.28 -0.81 14.97
CA GLU A 213 -36.36 -1.68 14.53
C GLU A 213 -37.61 -0.85 14.21
N ILE A 214 -38.25 -1.12 13.06
CA ILE A 214 -39.53 -0.51 12.72
C ILE A 214 -40.64 -1.30 13.41
N VAL A 215 -41.26 -0.70 14.43
CA VAL A 215 -42.34 -1.33 15.21
C VAL A 215 -43.73 -1.02 14.67
N TRP A 216 -43.87 -0.01 13.81
CA TRP A 216 -45.11 0.29 13.09
C TRP A 216 -44.83 1.02 11.76
N ARG A 217 -45.70 0.82 10.77
CA ARG A 217 -45.66 1.43 9.43
C ARG A 217 -47.06 1.92 9.05
N SER A 218 -47.13 3.02 8.30
CA SER A 218 -48.40 3.48 7.72
C SER A 218 -48.82 2.62 6.52
N ASP A 219 -50.14 2.55 6.27
CA ASP A 219 -50.70 2.00 5.02
C ASP A 219 -50.47 2.94 3.83
N GLU A 220 -50.45 4.25 4.08
CA GLU A 220 -50.10 5.26 3.09
C GLU A 220 -48.64 5.11 2.66
N THR A 221 -48.40 5.15 1.36
CA THR A 221 -47.06 5.10 0.75
C THR A 221 -46.69 6.45 0.13
N ALA A 222 -45.39 6.72 0.08
CA ALA A 222 -44.82 7.87 -0.58
C ALA A 222 -43.65 7.44 -1.49
N ARG A 223 -43.46 8.20 -2.57
CA ARG A 223 -42.42 7.95 -3.58
C ARG A 223 -41.28 8.93 -3.38
N HIS A 224 -40.06 8.40 -3.28
CA HIS A 224 -38.86 9.18 -3.02
C HIS A 224 -37.72 8.75 -3.93
N GLU A 225 -36.89 9.70 -4.31
CA GLU A 225 -35.64 9.41 -5.00
C GLU A 225 -34.63 8.89 -3.98
N GLU A 226 -34.15 7.67 -4.20
CA GLU A 226 -33.15 7.02 -3.35
C GLU A 226 -31.87 6.74 -4.13
N GLY A 227 -30.76 6.82 -3.41
CA GLY A 227 -29.44 6.36 -3.83
C GLY A 227 -28.72 5.75 -2.63
N SER A 228 -27.46 5.35 -2.80
CA SER A 228 -26.64 4.84 -1.70
C SER A 228 -25.21 5.33 -1.87
N ILE A 229 -24.56 5.68 -0.77
CA ILE A 229 -23.12 5.98 -0.75
C ILE A 229 -22.27 4.81 -1.27
N SER A 230 -22.81 3.59 -1.19
CA SER A 230 -22.17 2.34 -1.65
C SER A 230 -22.46 2.05 -3.12
N MET A 231 -23.30 2.84 -3.77
CA MET A 231 -23.59 2.75 -5.20
C MET A 231 -23.65 4.17 -5.78
N PRO A 232 -22.53 4.90 -5.78
CA PRO A 232 -22.49 6.32 -6.14
C PRO A 232 -22.87 6.57 -7.60
N GLY A 233 -23.38 7.78 -7.87
CA GLY A 233 -23.70 8.24 -9.22
C GLY A 233 -25.01 7.74 -9.82
N VAL A 234 -25.78 6.90 -9.10
CA VAL A 234 -27.10 6.45 -9.55
C VAL A 234 -28.16 6.60 -8.47
N THR A 235 -29.33 7.05 -8.91
CA THR A 235 -30.55 7.16 -8.09
C THR A 235 -31.74 6.61 -8.88
N GLU A 236 -32.79 6.20 -8.17
CA GLU A 236 -34.10 5.85 -8.75
C GLU A 236 -35.23 6.12 -7.76
N VAL A 237 -36.46 6.19 -8.26
CA VAL A 237 -37.64 6.40 -7.40
C VAL A 237 -38.11 5.08 -6.79
N VAL A 238 -38.11 5.02 -5.46
CA VAL A 238 -38.60 3.92 -4.63
C VAL A 238 -39.87 4.34 -3.90
N GLU A 239 -40.76 3.38 -3.65
CA GLU A 239 -42.00 3.59 -2.90
C GLU A 239 -41.91 2.88 -1.55
N ARG A 240 -42.21 3.61 -0.48
CA ARG A 240 -42.16 3.12 0.91
C ARG A 240 -43.35 3.66 1.72
N PRO A 241 -43.74 3.01 2.83
CA PRO A 241 -44.60 3.61 3.84
C PRO A 241 -44.19 5.05 4.15
N ALA A 242 -45.16 5.97 4.09
CA ALA A 242 -44.95 7.40 4.28
C ALA A 242 -44.52 7.75 5.72
N ARG A 243 -44.93 6.93 6.68
CA ARG A 243 -44.62 7.10 8.10
C ARG A 243 -44.20 5.78 8.73
N VAL A 244 -43.26 5.88 9.67
CA VAL A 244 -42.80 4.75 10.45
C VAL A 244 -42.58 5.16 11.90
N ARG A 245 -42.66 4.17 12.78
CA ARG A 245 -42.29 4.30 14.19
C ARG A 245 -41.12 3.38 14.45
N VAL A 246 -40.02 3.95 14.92
CA VAL A 246 -38.76 3.23 15.12
C VAL A 246 -38.48 3.15 16.61
N ARG A 247 -38.22 1.93 17.08
CA ARG A 247 -37.62 1.66 18.40
C ARG A 247 -36.12 1.45 18.21
N TYR A 248 -35.31 2.05 19.06
CA TYR A 248 -33.86 1.93 19.00
C TYR A 248 -33.25 2.18 20.38
N ARG A 249 -31.93 2.08 20.49
CA ARG A 249 -31.18 2.56 21.65
C ARG A 249 -30.22 3.66 21.26
N ASP A 250 -30.00 4.61 22.16
CA ASP A 250 -28.95 5.61 22.00
C ASP A 250 -27.55 5.00 22.24
N VAL A 251 -26.51 5.83 22.15
CA VAL A 251 -25.10 5.41 22.37
C VAL A 251 -24.80 5.01 23.81
N ASP A 252 -25.66 5.40 24.76
CA ASP A 252 -25.57 5.04 26.17
C ASP A 252 -26.39 3.78 26.50
N GLY A 253 -27.18 3.29 25.55
CA GLY A 253 -27.99 2.08 25.67
C GLY A 253 -29.42 2.33 26.17
N HIS A 254 -29.86 3.58 26.33
CA HIS A 254 -31.24 3.89 26.71
C HIS A 254 -32.19 3.60 25.55
N GLU A 255 -33.33 2.99 25.85
CA GLU A 255 -34.36 2.72 24.85
C GLU A 255 -35.09 4.01 24.46
N MET A 256 -35.20 4.22 23.16
CA MET A 256 -35.79 5.38 22.53
C MET A 256 -36.86 4.95 21.53
N MET A 257 -37.82 5.82 21.30
CA MET A 257 -38.92 5.61 20.37
C MET A 257 -39.15 6.90 19.59
N GLU A 258 -39.24 6.79 18.26
CA GLU A 258 -39.34 7.94 17.37
C GLU A 258 -40.39 7.70 16.29
N ASP A 259 -41.32 8.64 16.17
CA ASP A 259 -42.22 8.74 15.03
C ASP A 259 -41.57 9.57 13.94
N ALA A 260 -41.50 9.02 12.73
CA ALA A 260 -40.85 9.63 11.59
C ALA A 260 -41.77 9.69 10.38
N ASP A 261 -41.68 10.80 9.64
CA ASP A 261 -42.32 11.03 8.35
C ASP A 261 -41.32 11.61 7.34
N GLY A 262 -41.78 11.82 6.10
CA GLY A 262 -41.00 12.48 5.06
C GLY A 262 -39.63 11.84 4.81
N LEU A 263 -38.59 12.67 4.67
CA LEU A 263 -37.22 12.21 4.39
C LEU A 263 -36.70 11.28 5.50
N ARG A 264 -37.02 11.56 6.75
CA ARG A 264 -36.55 10.78 7.90
C ARG A 264 -37.14 9.37 7.91
N ALA A 265 -38.42 9.23 7.60
CA ALA A 265 -39.05 7.92 7.43
C ALA A 265 -38.40 7.11 6.31
N VAL A 266 -38.03 7.76 5.20
CA VAL A 266 -37.33 7.11 4.08
C VAL A 266 -35.95 6.64 4.52
N CYS A 267 -35.15 7.52 5.14
CA CYS A 267 -33.82 7.19 5.62
C CYS A 267 -33.85 6.05 6.64
N HIS A 268 -34.76 6.05 7.62
CA HIS A 268 -34.89 4.93 8.55
C HIS A 268 -35.14 3.61 7.84
N GLN A 269 -36.09 3.59 6.91
CA GLN A 269 -36.41 2.37 6.18
C GLN A 269 -35.26 1.93 5.27
N HIS A 270 -34.56 2.88 4.64
CA HIS A 270 -33.39 2.60 3.82
C HIS A 270 -32.28 1.98 4.67
N GLU A 271 -31.86 2.64 5.74
CA GLU A 271 -30.72 2.17 6.55
C GLU A 271 -31.06 0.88 7.32
N ILE A 272 -32.30 0.71 7.80
CA ILE A 272 -32.72 -0.54 8.46
C ILE A 272 -32.74 -1.70 7.48
N ASP A 273 -33.17 -1.51 6.23
CA ASP A 273 -33.06 -2.56 5.21
C ASP A 273 -31.60 -3.01 5.01
N GLN A 274 -30.65 -2.07 5.05
CA GLN A 274 -29.22 -2.39 4.91
C GLN A 274 -28.71 -3.23 6.08
N LEU A 275 -29.23 -3.04 7.29
CA LEU A 275 -28.92 -3.91 8.44
C LEU A 275 -29.47 -5.34 8.25
N GLU A 276 -30.50 -5.51 7.43
CA GLU A 276 -31.06 -6.82 7.07
C GLU A 276 -30.44 -7.39 5.78
N GLY A 277 -29.40 -6.76 5.22
CA GLY A 277 -28.77 -7.17 3.96
C GLY A 277 -29.64 -6.91 2.71
N VAL A 278 -30.67 -6.06 2.84
CA VAL A 278 -31.60 -5.72 1.76
C VAL A 278 -31.19 -4.40 1.11
N PHE A 279 -30.46 -4.47 0.01
CA PHE A 279 -30.08 -3.27 -0.73
C PHE A 279 -31.30 -2.63 -1.42
N TRP A 280 -31.37 -1.30 -1.45
CA TRP A 280 -32.53 -0.53 -1.95
C TRP A 280 -32.97 -0.90 -3.38
N THR A 281 -32.02 -1.32 -4.24
CA THR A 281 -32.32 -1.76 -5.61
C THR A 281 -33.25 -2.98 -5.63
N GLN A 282 -33.29 -3.77 -4.55
CA GLN A 282 -34.19 -4.91 -4.37
C GLN A 282 -35.67 -4.49 -4.30
N ARG A 283 -35.97 -3.23 -4.00
CA ARG A 283 -37.33 -2.66 -4.00
C ARG A 283 -37.78 -2.16 -5.38
N LEU A 284 -36.87 -2.08 -6.35
CA LEU A 284 -37.22 -1.75 -7.73
C LEU A 284 -37.79 -2.97 -8.46
N SER A 285 -38.69 -2.72 -9.43
CA SER A 285 -39.10 -3.75 -10.38
C SER A 285 -37.91 -4.25 -11.20
N THR A 286 -37.99 -5.50 -11.67
CA THR A 286 -36.90 -6.16 -12.42
C THR A 286 -36.36 -5.32 -13.58
N LEU A 287 -37.26 -4.70 -14.36
CA LEU A 287 -36.89 -3.85 -15.49
C LEU A 287 -36.15 -2.59 -15.06
N ARG A 288 -36.62 -1.91 -13.99
CA ARG A 288 -35.98 -0.71 -13.45
C ARG A 288 -34.61 -1.04 -12.86
N ARG A 289 -34.52 -2.12 -12.09
CA ARG A 289 -33.27 -2.64 -11.52
C ARG A 289 -32.24 -2.94 -12.61
N SER A 290 -32.62 -3.68 -13.66
CA SER A 290 -31.71 -4.02 -14.76
C SER A 290 -31.16 -2.79 -15.47
N ARG A 291 -32.01 -1.81 -15.79
CA ARG A 291 -31.57 -0.53 -16.40
C ARG A 291 -30.61 0.24 -15.50
N LEU A 292 -30.90 0.31 -14.20
CA LEU A 292 -30.04 0.97 -13.23
C LEU A 292 -28.67 0.27 -13.14
N MET A 293 -28.62 -1.06 -13.09
CA MET A 293 -27.35 -1.81 -13.08
C MET A 293 -26.50 -1.49 -14.31
N SER A 294 -27.10 -1.47 -15.51
CA SER A 294 -26.38 -1.10 -16.73
C SER A 294 -25.86 0.34 -16.73
N ARG A 295 -26.55 1.29 -16.08
CA ARG A 295 -26.04 2.66 -15.90
C ARG A 295 -24.85 2.69 -14.93
N TYR A 296 -24.97 1.98 -13.81
CA TYR A 296 -23.93 1.92 -12.79
C TYR A 296 -22.64 1.26 -13.32
N GLU A 297 -22.75 0.16 -14.07
CA GLU A 297 -21.60 -0.50 -14.71
C GLU A 297 -20.85 0.43 -15.67
N LYS A 298 -21.55 1.32 -16.38
CA LYS A 298 -20.92 2.31 -17.27
C LYS A 298 -20.14 3.36 -16.46
N ILE A 299 -20.72 3.88 -15.38
CA ILE A 299 -20.07 4.86 -14.50
C ILE A 299 -18.81 4.24 -13.88
N LYS A 300 -18.93 3.03 -13.33
CA LYS A 300 -17.81 2.31 -12.71
C LYS A 300 -16.64 2.10 -13.68
N LYS A 301 -16.89 1.82 -14.95
CA LYS A 301 -15.84 1.68 -15.98
C LYS A 301 -15.13 3.00 -16.31
N VAL A 302 -15.82 4.12 -16.22
CA VAL A 302 -15.25 5.46 -16.50
C VAL A 302 -14.42 5.96 -15.33
N GLU A 303 -14.81 5.64 -14.09
CA GLU A 303 -14.05 6.06 -12.89
C GLU A 303 -12.81 5.20 -12.61
N MET A 304 -12.78 3.95 -13.10
CA MET A 304 -11.66 3.01 -12.91
C MET A 304 -10.71 2.88 -14.11
N GLY A 305 -10.93 3.64 -15.19
CA GLY A 305 -10.10 3.64 -16.40
C GLY A 305 -9.35 4.95 -16.56
#